data_AF-A0A2N7NP52-F1
#
_entry.id   AF-A0A2N7NP52-F1
#
_cell.length_a   1.000
_cell.length_b   1.000
_cell.length_c   1.000
_cell.angle_alpha   90.00
_cell.angle_beta   90.00
_cell.angle_gamma   90.00
#
_symmetry.space_group_name_H-M   'P 1'
#
loop_
_entity.id
_entity.type
_entity.pdbx_description
1 polymer ?
#
loop_
_entity_poly.entity_id
_entity_poly.type
_entity_poly.pdbx_seq_one_letter_code
_entity_poly.pdbx_strand_id
1 'polypeptide(L)'
;MGNFEQKGEVSHALVAAARLAPHQVKWVKLSKTQLKVFNSIKQGEEVTAQLIAERCDLSPSWASSLLRSLYLRCYLTRSSVGLDLGGVQFGYQHYNN
;
A
#
# COMPACT_ATOMS: atom_id res chain seq x y z
N MET A 1 -17.41 3.06 -23.89
CA MET A 1 -17.83 1.88 -23.11
C MET A 1 -16.62 1.41 -22.31
N GLY A 2 -16.55 1.76 -21.03
CA GLY A 2 -15.48 1.30 -20.13
C GLY A 2 -16.08 0.33 -19.12
N ASN A 3 -15.62 -0.92 -19.13
CA ASN A 3 -15.93 -1.89 -18.08
C ASN A 3 -15.28 -1.39 -16.78
N PHE A 4 -16.04 -0.66 -15.96
CA PHE A 4 -15.71 -0.50 -14.56
C PHE A 4 -15.87 -1.87 -13.91
N GLU A 5 -14.74 -2.44 -13.51
CA GLU A 5 -14.62 -3.72 -12.82
C GLU A 5 -15.77 -3.91 -11.83
N GLN A 6 -16.53 -5.00 -12.01
CA GLN A 6 -17.52 -5.42 -11.03
C GLN A 6 -16.78 -5.64 -9.70
N LYS A 7 -17.03 -4.77 -8.73
CA LYS A 7 -16.76 -5.06 -7.33
C LYS A 7 -17.58 -6.29 -6.98
N GLY A 8 -16.97 -7.47 -7.09
CA GLY A 8 -17.62 -8.73 -6.75
C GLY A 8 -18.31 -8.62 -5.40
N GLU A 9 -19.51 -9.17 -5.30
CA GLU A 9 -20.30 -9.11 -4.08
C GLU A 9 -19.51 -9.78 -2.94
N VAL A 10 -19.23 -9.02 -1.87
CA VAL A 10 -18.48 -9.54 -0.73
C VAL A 10 -19.36 -10.59 -0.05
N SER A 11 -18.83 -11.80 0.12
CA SER A 11 -19.55 -12.92 0.76
C SER A 11 -20.26 -12.47 2.04
N HIS A 12 -21.55 -12.80 2.15
CA HIS A 12 -22.35 -12.48 3.32
C HIS A 12 -21.73 -13.05 4.61
N ALA A 13 -21.06 -14.21 4.53
CA ALA A 13 -20.34 -14.81 5.65
C ALA A 13 -19.15 -13.93 6.11
N LEU A 14 -18.40 -13.33 5.17
CA LEU A 14 -17.30 -12.42 5.51
C LEU A 14 -17.82 -11.13 6.16
N VAL A 15 -18.95 -10.60 5.67
CA VAL A 15 -19.59 -9.43 6.27
C VAL A 15 -20.08 -9.73 7.68
N ALA A 16 -20.70 -10.89 7.90
CA ALA A 16 -21.15 -11.33 9.22
C ALA A 16 -19.95 -11.50 10.18
N ALA A 17 -18.87 -12.15 9.75
CA ALA A 17 -17.66 -12.31 10.54
C ALA A 17 -17.00 -10.97 10.91
N ALA A 18 -16.91 -10.03 9.95
CA ALA A 18 -16.38 -8.69 10.18
C ALA A 18 -17.17 -7.91 11.23
N ARG A 19 -18.51 -8.08 11.26
CA ARG A 19 -19.39 -7.47 12.27
C ARG A 19 -19.19 -8.04 13.67
N LEU A 20 -18.78 -9.31 13.80
CA LEU A 20 -18.48 -9.92 15.10
C LEU A 20 -17.17 -9.40 15.71
N ALA A 21 -16.21 -8.97 14.89
CA ALA A 21 -14.89 -8.53 15.35
C ALA A 21 -14.44 -7.19 14.70
N PRO A 22 -15.20 -6.09 14.88
CA PRO A 22 -14.92 -4.82 14.21
C PRO A 22 -13.55 -4.22 14.56
N HIS A 23 -13.04 -4.50 15.76
CA HIS A 23 -11.72 -4.07 16.20
C HIS A 23 -10.59 -4.79 15.44
N GLN A 24 -10.74 -6.08 15.13
CA GLN A 24 -9.80 -6.83 14.29
C GLN A 24 -9.80 -6.30 12.86
N VAL A 25 -11.00 -6.01 12.32
CA VAL A 25 -11.14 -5.39 11.00
C VAL A 25 -10.42 -4.03 10.95
N LYS A 26 -10.49 -3.24 12.02
CA LYS A 26 -9.78 -1.96 12.12
C LYS A 26 -8.25 -2.13 12.02
N TRP A 27 -7.69 -3.24 12.52
CA TRP A 27 -6.25 -3.49 12.47
C TRP A 27 -5.75 -3.80 11.06
N VAL A 28 -6.58 -4.49 10.26
CA VAL A 28 -6.28 -4.82 8.86
C VAL A 28 -6.79 -3.78 7.87
N LYS A 29 -7.64 -2.85 8.28
CA LYS A 29 -8.11 -1.78 7.40
C LYS A 29 -6.99 -0.76 7.13
N LEU A 30 -6.82 -0.40 5.87
CA LEU A 30 -5.95 0.69 5.46
C LEU A 30 -6.71 2.02 5.58
N SER A 31 -6.01 3.08 5.99
CA SER A 31 -6.55 4.44 5.94
C SER A 31 -6.77 4.88 4.49
N LYS A 32 -7.54 5.96 4.29
CA LYS A 32 -7.80 6.51 2.94
C LYS A 32 -6.49 6.85 2.20
N THR A 33 -5.53 7.46 2.89
CA THR A 33 -4.24 7.82 2.31
C THR A 33 -3.38 6.60 2.06
N GLN A 34 -3.38 5.61 2.96
CA GLN A 34 -2.68 4.34 2.74
C GLN A 34 -3.22 3.60 1.51
N LEU A 35 -4.55 3.57 1.32
CA LEU A 35 -5.17 3.00 0.12
C LEU A 35 -4.80 3.78 -1.14
N LYS A 36 -4.76 5.12 -1.09
CA LYS A 36 -4.33 5.96 -2.22
C LYS A 36 -2.91 5.60 -2.64
N VAL A 37 -1.97 5.53 -1.68
CA VAL A 37 -0.57 5.14 -1.94
C VAL A 37 -0.50 3.72 -2.48
N PHE A 38 -1.14 2.75 -1.81
CA PHE A 38 -1.15 1.35 -2.24
C PHE A 38 -1.65 1.20 -3.68
N ASN A 39 -2.77 1.83 -4.04
CA ASN A 39 -3.36 1.75 -5.37
C ASN A 39 -2.58 2.52 -6.45
N SER A 40 -1.64 3.40 -6.06
CA SER A 40 -0.80 4.15 -7.01
C SER A 40 0.43 3.37 -7.49
N ILE A 41 0.69 2.21 -6.89
CA ILE A 41 1.74 1.26 -7.27
C ILE A 41 1.12 0.27 -8.25
N LYS A 42 1.74 0.08 -9.41
CA LYS A 42 1.27 -0.90 -10.38
C LYS A 42 1.78 -2.30 -10.02
N GLN A 43 1.08 -3.34 -10.46
CA GLN A 43 1.54 -4.70 -10.26
C GLN A 43 2.92 -4.90 -10.91
N GLY A 44 3.88 -5.47 -10.16
CA GLY A 44 5.25 -5.67 -10.62
C GLY A 44 6.13 -4.41 -10.62
N GLU A 45 5.61 -3.25 -10.21
CA GLU A 45 6.35 -2.00 -10.16
C GLU A 45 7.05 -1.83 -8.82
N GLU A 46 8.36 -1.55 -8.86
CA GLU A 46 9.11 -1.07 -7.70
C GLU A 46 9.08 0.47 -7.66
N VAL A 47 8.70 1.05 -6.53
CA VAL A 47 8.59 2.49 -6.32
C VAL A 47 9.45 2.98 -5.17
N THR A 48 9.87 4.23 -5.24
CA THR A 48 10.55 4.95 -4.15
C THR A 48 9.58 5.91 -3.45
N ALA A 49 9.96 6.39 -2.26
CA ALA A 49 9.19 7.41 -1.56
C ALA A 49 9.04 8.72 -2.37
N GLN A 50 10.05 9.08 -3.16
CA GLN A 50 10.04 10.28 -4.00
C GLN A 50 8.99 10.16 -5.12
N LEU A 51 8.97 9.01 -5.81
CA LEU A 51 8.01 8.75 -6.87
C LEU A 51 6.56 8.76 -6.35
N ILE A 52 6.33 8.16 -5.17
CA ILE A 52 5.01 8.17 -4.53
C ILE A 52 4.60 9.57 -4.07
N ALA A 53 5.55 10.36 -3.56
CA ALA A 53 5.30 11.73 -3.16
C ALA A 53 4.74 12.55 -4.33
N GLU A 54 5.34 12.41 -5.52
CA GLU A 54 4.88 13.07 -6.74
C GLU A 54 3.51 12.55 -7.20
N ARG A 55 3.30 11.22 -7.26
CA ARG A 55 2.04 10.62 -7.70
C ARG A 55 0.85 10.94 -6.79
N CYS A 56 1.12 11.01 -5.49
CA CYS A 56 0.07 11.15 -4.48
C CYS A 56 -0.07 12.56 -3.92
N ASP A 57 0.73 13.53 -4.38
CA ASP A 57 0.79 14.89 -3.84
C ASP A 57 1.03 14.89 -2.33
N LEU A 58 2.14 14.26 -1.92
CA LEU A 58 2.56 14.10 -0.52
C LEU A 58 3.97 14.64 -0.35
N SER A 59 4.36 14.96 0.89
CA SER A 59 5.77 15.18 1.18
C SER A 59 6.55 13.85 1.09
N PRO A 60 7.83 13.87 0.68
CA PRO A 60 8.67 12.66 0.63
C PRO A 60 8.77 11.93 1.98
N SER A 61 8.83 12.66 3.10
CA SER A 61 8.87 12.07 4.44
C SER A 61 7.57 11.35 4.81
N TRP A 62 6.42 11.91 4.39
CA TRP A 62 5.13 11.28 4.65
C TRP A 62 4.91 10.06 3.75
N ALA A 63 5.26 10.16 2.47
CA ALA A 63 5.26 9.01 1.54
C ALA A 63 6.13 7.86 2.06
N SER A 64 7.35 8.15 2.55
CA SER A 64 8.24 7.16 3.16
C SER A 64 7.61 6.48 4.39
N SER A 65 6.95 7.26 5.25
CA SER A 65 6.26 6.73 6.44
C SER A 65 5.08 5.84 6.07
N LEU A 66 4.31 6.20 5.04
CA LEU A 66 3.18 5.41 4.55
C LEU A 66 3.65 4.09 3.91
N LEU A 67 4.68 4.13 3.07
CA LEU A 67 5.28 2.94 2.45
C LEU A 67 5.85 1.99 3.51
N ARG A 68 6.57 2.51 4.50
CA ARG A 68 7.06 1.71 5.62
C ARG A 68 5.91 1.08 6.41
N SER A 69 4.82 1.80 6.65
CA SER A 69 3.65 1.27 7.34
C SER A 69 2.97 0.15 6.56
N LEU A 70 2.85 0.28 5.24
CA LEU A 70 2.32 -0.76 4.36
C LEU A 70 3.22 -2.01 4.35
N TYR A 71 4.53 -1.82 4.28
CA TYR A 71 5.53 -2.89 4.39
C TYR A 71 5.43 -3.64 5.73
N LEU A 72 5.39 -2.93 6.87
CA LEU A 72 5.29 -3.56 8.20
C LEU A 72 4.00 -4.37 8.37
N ARG A 73 2.97 -4.04 7.60
CA ARG A 73 1.68 -4.76 7.56
C ARG A 73 1.61 -5.79 6.43
N CYS A 74 2.74 -6.12 5.80
CA CYS A 74 2.90 -7.14 4.77
C CYS A 74 2.09 -6.89 3.48
N TYR A 75 1.69 -5.64 3.22
CA TYR A 75 1.07 -5.27 1.93
C TYR A 75 2.11 -5.08 0.82
N LEU A 76 3.33 -4.72 1.20
CA LEU A 76 4.45 -4.45 0.29
C LEU A 76 5.68 -5.26 0.73
N THR A 77 6.53 -5.59 -0.22
CA THR A 77 7.93 -5.95 0.03
C THR A 77 8.79 -4.70 0.00
N ARG A 78 9.99 -4.77 0.59
CA ARG A 78 10.94 -3.66 0.61
C ARG A 78 12.34 -4.16 0.29
N SER A 79 12.98 -3.51 -0.68
CA SER A 79 14.40 -3.65 -1.03
C SER A 79 15.17 -2.43 -0.53
N SER A 80 16.49 -2.56 -0.37
CA SER A 80 17.37 -1.44 -0.04
C SER A 80 18.62 -1.48 -0.90
N VAL A 81 18.98 -0.34 -1.47
CA VAL A 81 20.19 -0.17 -2.27
C VAL A 81 21.03 0.94 -1.64
N GLY A 82 22.33 0.68 -1.48
CA GLY A 82 23.30 1.69 -1.04
C GLY A 82 23.56 2.67 -2.19
N LEU A 83 23.64 3.96 -1.88
CA LEU A 83 23.95 4.99 -2.88
C LEU A 83 25.45 5.27 -2.93
N ASP A 84 25.97 5.59 -4.11
CA ASP A 84 27.42 5.80 -4.35
C ASP A 84 28.04 6.90 -3.48
N LEU A 85 27.25 7.93 -3.13
CA LEU A 85 27.65 9.06 -2.29
C LEU A 85 27.31 8.86 -0.80
N GLY A 86 26.98 7.62 -0.43
CA GLY A 86 26.49 7.28 0.90
C GLY A 86 24.97 7.46 1.03
N GLY A 87 24.42 6.79 2.05
CA GLY A 87 22.97 6.70 2.26
C GLY A 87 22.35 5.44 1.66
N VAL A 88 21.06 5.27 1.94
CA VAL A 88 20.27 4.10 1.51
C VAL A 88 18.98 4.59 0.86
N GLN A 89 18.69 4.08 -0.33
CA GLN A 89 17.39 4.24 -0.96
C GLN A 89 16.58 2.95 -0.76
N PHE A 90 15.31 3.10 -0.40
CA PHE A 90 14.37 1.99 -0.25
C PHE A 90 13.44 1.93 -1.46
N GLY A 91 13.36 0.74 -2.06
CA GLY A 91 12.36 0.37 -3.06
C GLY A 91 11.21 -0.41 -2.41
N TYR A 92 10.01 -0.25 -2.93
CA TYR A 92 8.81 -0.93 -2.45
C TYR A 92 8.00 -1.48 -3.62
N GLN A 93 7.47 -2.69 -3.48
CA GLN A 93 6.65 -3.33 -4.50
C GLN A 93 5.49 -4.07 -3.81
N HIS A 94 4.38 -4.29 -4.52
CA HIS A 94 3.35 -5.22 -4.05
C HIS A 94 3.94 -6.59 -3.73
N TYR A 95 3.45 -7.21 -2.65
CA TYR A 95 3.76 -8.61 -2.39
C TYR A 95 3.22 -9.47 -3.55
N ASN A 96 4.12 -10.09 -4.32
CA ASN A 96 3.74 -11.07 -5.32
C ASN A 96 3.34 -12.35 -4.60
N ASN A 97 2.14 -12.85 -4.87
CA ASN A 97 1.72 -14.20 -4.53
C ASN A 97 1.84 -15.08 -5.77
#